data_AF-A0A6I8NUD7-F1
#
_entry.id   AF-A0A6I8NUD7-F1
#
_cell.length_a   1.000
_cell.length_b   1.000
_cell.length_c   1.000
_cell.angle_alpha   90.00
_cell.angle_beta   90.00
_cell.angle_gamma   90.00
#
_symmetry.space_group_name_H-M   'P 1'
#
loop_
_entity.id
_entity.type
_entity.pdbx_description
1 polymer ?
#
loop_
_entity_poly.entity_id
_entity_poly.type
_entity_poly.pdbx_seq_one_letter_code
_entity_poly.pdbx_strand_id
1 'polypeptide(L)'
;MLHCRSNARLLDPQLKGIVTRLYCRQGYYLQMHPDGTLDGTKDDSSNSTLFNLIPVGLRVVAIQGVKTGLYIAMNGEGHLYTSELFTPECKFKESVFENYYVIYSSMLYRQQESGRAWFLGLNKEGQVMKGNRVKKTKPAAHFLPKPLEGEFCEIPVRPTSINQSCLQLLGPVIHSARRNFSIRSASSSESIYHMYLSSTC
;
A
#
# COMPACT_ATOMS: atom_id res chain seq x y z
N MET A 1 33.35 -14.92 35.94
CA MET A 1 33.32 -13.44 35.78
C MET A 1 34.16 -13.17 34.53
N LEU A 2 33.71 -12.67 33.39
CA LEU A 2 32.51 -11.93 32.96
C LEU A 2 31.87 -12.58 31.72
N HIS A 3 30.54 -12.52 31.66
CA HIS A 3 29.74 -12.81 30.48
C HIS A 3 30.06 -11.80 29.36
N CYS A 4 30.47 -12.26 28.18
CA CYS A 4 30.29 -11.49 26.96
C CYS A 4 28.80 -11.56 26.59
N ARG A 5 28.03 -10.55 27.03
CA ARG A 5 26.69 -10.31 26.49
C ARG A 5 26.85 -9.92 25.02
N SER A 6 26.64 -10.88 24.12
CA SER A 6 26.37 -10.63 22.72
C SER A 6 25.08 -9.81 22.64
N ASN A 7 25.22 -8.49 22.66
CA ASN A 7 24.12 -7.57 22.40
C ASN A 7 23.89 -7.51 20.88
N ALA A 8 23.56 -8.66 20.29
CA ALA A 8 22.95 -8.74 18.98
C ALA A 8 21.52 -8.22 19.16
N ARG A 9 21.34 -6.89 19.05
CA ARG A 9 20.03 -6.36 18.72
C ARG A 9 19.71 -6.95 17.35
N LEU A 10 18.90 -8.00 17.34
CA LEU A 10 18.24 -8.52 16.16
C LEU A 10 17.68 -7.29 15.42
N LEU A 11 18.27 -6.95 14.28
CA LEU A 11 17.70 -5.94 13.41
C LEU A 11 16.40 -6.54 12.91
N ASP A 12 15.30 -6.20 13.58
CA ASP A 12 13.96 -6.59 13.14
C ASP A 12 13.82 -6.27 11.64
N PRO A 13 13.29 -7.19 10.80
CA PRO A 13 13.16 -6.95 9.38
C PRO A 13 12.20 -5.78 9.09
N GLN A 14 12.70 -4.55 9.07
CA GLN A 14 11.88 -3.40 8.75
C GLN A 14 11.42 -3.49 7.29
N LEU A 15 10.11 -3.59 7.09
CA LEU A 15 9.51 -3.43 5.77
C LEU A 15 9.57 -1.95 5.42
N LYS A 16 10.25 -1.63 4.31
CA LYS A 16 10.32 -0.26 3.79
C LYS A 16 9.07 -0.01 2.94
N GLY A 17 8.11 0.71 3.51
CA GLY A 17 7.01 1.30 2.77
C GLY A 17 7.42 2.65 2.15
N ILE A 18 6.58 3.18 1.27
CA ILE A 18 6.70 4.55 0.76
C ILE A 18 5.54 5.40 1.27
N VAL A 19 5.80 6.69 1.49
CA VAL A 19 4.74 7.69 1.64
C VAL A 19 4.36 8.20 0.25
N THR A 20 3.07 8.13 -0.08
CA THR A 20 2.58 8.48 -1.42
C THR A 20 1.19 9.11 -1.37
N ARG A 21 0.87 9.90 -2.39
CA ARG A 21 -0.52 10.18 -2.76
C ARG A 21 -1.00 9.15 -3.77
N LEU A 22 -2.31 8.89 -3.82
CA LEU A 22 -2.93 8.01 -4.82
C LEU A 22 -3.87 8.84 -5.69
N TYR A 23 -3.42 9.22 -6.89
CA TYR A 23 -4.22 10.02 -7.82
C TYR A 23 -5.06 9.11 -8.73
N CYS A 24 -6.37 9.12 -8.57
CA CYS A 24 -7.29 8.39 -9.43
C CYS A 24 -7.42 9.08 -10.80
N ARG A 25 -7.44 8.29 -11.88
CA ARG A 25 -7.65 8.76 -13.26
C ARG A 25 -8.94 9.58 -13.43
N GLN A 26 -9.89 9.43 -12.51
CA GLN A 26 -11.13 10.20 -12.45
C GLN A 26 -10.93 11.69 -12.08
N GLY A 27 -9.70 12.09 -11.72
CA GLY A 27 -9.34 13.50 -11.49
C GLY A 27 -9.20 13.88 -10.02
N TYR A 28 -9.08 12.91 -9.11
CA TYR A 28 -9.08 13.14 -7.67
C TYR A 28 -7.95 12.37 -6.99
N TYR A 29 -7.32 13.00 -6.00
CA TYR A 29 -6.53 12.30 -4.99
C TYR A 29 -7.47 11.57 -4.03
N LEU A 30 -7.19 10.30 -3.76
CA LEU A 30 -7.82 9.61 -2.63
C LEU A 30 -7.48 10.39 -1.35
N GLN A 31 -8.46 10.57 -0.47
CA GLN A 31 -8.25 11.17 0.84
C GLN A 31 -8.92 10.36 1.94
N MET A 32 -8.35 10.45 3.14
CA MET A 32 -8.93 9.93 4.37
C MET A 32 -9.08 11.07 5.37
N HIS A 33 -10.33 11.30 5.77
CA HIS A 33 -10.68 12.29 6.79
C HIS A 33 -10.32 11.81 8.20
N PRO A 34 -10.20 12.71 9.19
CA PRO A 34 -9.90 12.33 10.57
C PRO A 34 -10.91 11.38 11.22
N ASP A 35 -12.16 11.39 10.75
CA ASP A 35 -13.23 10.48 11.17
C ASP A 35 -13.18 9.10 10.49
N GLY A 36 -12.21 8.88 9.58
CA GLY A 36 -12.05 7.65 8.82
C GLY A 36 -12.88 7.60 7.53
N THR A 37 -13.61 8.65 7.18
CA THR A 37 -14.35 8.74 5.91
C THR A 37 -13.38 8.78 4.73
N LEU A 38 -13.72 8.06 3.65
CA LEU A 38 -12.93 7.99 2.41
C LEU A 38 -13.70 8.58 1.23
N ASP A 39 -13.04 9.46 0.50
CA ASP A 39 -13.52 10.05 -0.75
C ASP A 39 -12.33 10.61 -1.56
N GLY A 40 -12.61 11.47 -2.52
CA GLY A 40 -11.65 12.03 -3.45
C GLY A 40 -11.66 13.55 -3.39
N THR A 41 -10.48 14.16 -3.39
CA THR A 41 -10.30 15.61 -3.42
C THR A 41 -9.45 16.04 -4.61
N LYS A 42 -9.63 17.28 -5.07
CA LYS A 42 -8.74 17.91 -6.05
C LYS A 42 -7.56 18.63 -5.38
N ASP A 43 -7.63 18.82 -4.07
CA ASP A 43 -6.60 19.48 -3.26
C ASP A 43 -5.57 18.49 -2.74
N ASP A 44 -4.32 18.60 -3.20
CA ASP A 44 -3.18 17.80 -2.71
C ASP A 44 -2.37 18.48 -1.61
N SER A 45 -2.74 19.70 -1.18
CA SER A 45 -2.03 20.40 -0.11
C SER A 45 -2.29 19.80 1.27
N SER A 46 -3.37 19.00 1.41
CA SER A 46 -3.79 18.42 2.68
C SER A 46 -3.10 17.08 2.99
N ASN A 47 -2.74 16.89 4.25
CA ASN A 47 -2.18 15.63 4.77
C ASN A 47 -3.19 14.47 4.77
N SER A 48 -4.48 14.71 4.51
CA SER A 48 -5.49 13.66 4.34
C SER A 48 -5.28 12.83 3.07
N THR A 49 -4.50 13.34 2.11
CA THR A 49 -4.15 12.63 0.86
C THR A 49 -2.90 11.76 0.96
N LEU A 50 -2.23 11.75 2.12
CA LEU A 50 -0.98 11.03 2.33
C LEU A 50 -1.25 9.63 2.89
N PHE A 51 -0.68 8.62 2.23
CA PHE A 51 -0.78 7.23 2.64
C PHE A 51 0.58 6.55 2.72
N ASN A 52 0.74 5.69 3.72
CA ASN A 52 1.79 4.69 3.74
C ASN A 52 1.36 3.53 2.84
N LEU A 53 2.14 3.25 1.79
CA LEU A 53 2.00 2.08 0.95
C LEU A 53 2.96 1.00 1.46
N ILE A 54 2.43 0.06 2.23
CA ILE A 54 3.22 -0.87 3.04
C ILE A 54 3.25 -2.23 2.35
N PRO A 55 4.41 -2.75 1.92
CA PRO A 55 4.48 -4.09 1.33
C PRO A 55 4.24 -5.14 2.43
N VAL A 56 3.24 -5.99 2.22
CA VAL A 56 2.84 -7.06 3.17
C VAL A 56 2.83 -8.44 2.49
N GLY A 57 3.45 -8.53 1.31
CA GLY A 57 3.60 -9.73 0.50
C GLY A 57 4.04 -9.39 -0.92
N LEU A 58 4.32 -10.40 -1.73
CA LEU A 58 4.69 -10.23 -3.15
C LEU A 58 3.55 -9.54 -3.91
N ARG A 59 3.76 -8.29 -4.34
CA ARG A 59 2.72 -7.44 -4.98
C ARG A 59 1.45 -7.28 -4.13
N VAL A 60 1.58 -7.35 -2.80
CA VAL A 60 0.47 -7.13 -1.87
C VAL A 60 0.84 -6.01 -0.92
N VAL A 61 -0.05 -5.03 -0.81
CA VAL A 61 0.15 -3.84 -0.01
C VAL A 61 -0.97 -3.66 1.01
N ALA A 62 -0.64 -3.05 2.13
CA ALA A 62 -1.59 -2.36 2.99
C ALA A 62 -1.53 -0.87 2.68
N ILE A 63 -2.68 -0.20 2.73
CA ILE A 63 -2.80 1.24 2.48
C ILE A 63 -3.27 1.88 3.79
N GLN A 64 -2.42 2.69 4.41
CA GLN A 64 -2.69 3.30 5.71
C GLN A 64 -2.64 4.82 5.61
N GLY A 65 -3.64 5.53 6.13
CA GLY A 65 -3.60 7.00 6.19
C GLY A 65 -2.50 7.48 7.14
N VAL A 66 -1.61 8.35 6.66
CA VAL A 66 -0.46 8.83 7.46
C VAL A 66 -0.93 9.55 8.72
N LYS A 67 -1.94 10.40 8.59
CA LYS A 67 -2.44 11.24 9.69
C LYS A 67 -3.23 10.46 10.73
N THR A 68 -4.02 9.47 10.30
CA THR A 68 -4.97 8.75 11.16
C THR A 68 -4.41 7.44 11.69
N GLY A 69 -3.44 6.84 11.00
CA GLY A 69 -2.98 5.48 11.28
C GLY A 69 -3.98 4.38 10.92
N LEU A 70 -5.12 4.72 10.32
CA LEU A 70 -6.13 3.75 9.92
C LEU A 70 -5.77 3.09 8.58
N TYR A 71 -6.03 1.79 8.48
CA TYR A 71 -5.91 1.03 7.24
C TYR A 71 -7.19 1.15 6.41
N ILE A 72 -7.05 1.25 5.10
CA ILE A 72 -8.17 0.98 4.19
C ILE A 72 -8.39 -0.54 4.18
N ALA A 73 -9.65 -0.96 4.22
CA ALA A 73 -10.05 -2.35 4.14
C ALA A 73 -11.30 -2.51 3.25
N MET A 74 -11.54 -3.73 2.76
CA MET A 74 -12.73 -4.06 1.97
C MET A 74 -13.42 -5.27 2.57
N ASN A 75 -14.70 -5.14 2.92
CA ASN A 75 -15.47 -6.22 3.53
C ASN A 75 -16.07 -7.20 2.49
N GLY A 76 -16.67 -8.28 2.97
CA GLY A 76 -17.29 -9.33 2.13
C GLY A 76 -18.48 -8.88 1.28
N GLU A 77 -19.04 -7.71 1.55
CA GLU A 77 -20.05 -7.09 0.68
C GLU A 77 -19.40 -6.25 -0.42
N GLY A 78 -18.15 -5.85 -0.26
CA GLY A 78 -17.38 -5.00 -1.18
C GLY A 78 -17.41 -3.52 -0.78
N HIS A 79 -17.91 -3.19 0.42
CA HIS A 79 -17.79 -1.83 0.94
C HIS A 79 -16.35 -1.59 1.39
N LEU A 80 -15.81 -0.44 1.02
CA LEU A 80 -14.58 0.05 1.61
C LEU A 80 -14.88 0.70 2.94
N TYR A 81 -14.00 0.46 3.90
CA TYR A 81 -14.08 1.02 5.23
C TYR A 81 -12.67 1.23 5.79
N THR A 82 -12.56 1.88 6.93
CA THR A 82 -11.28 2.09 7.62
C THR A 82 -11.19 1.24 8.88
N SER A 83 -9.99 0.74 9.19
CA SER A 83 -9.74 -0.15 10.31
C SER A 83 -8.51 0.26 11.09
N GLU A 84 -8.61 0.27 12.43
CA GLU A 84 -7.45 0.46 13.32
C GLU A 84 -6.52 -0.75 13.31
N LEU A 85 -7.08 -1.95 13.12
CA LEU A 85 -6.34 -3.20 13.14
C LEU A 85 -5.97 -3.64 11.73
N PHE A 86 -4.75 -4.14 11.57
CA PHE A 86 -4.35 -4.77 10.32
C PHE A 86 -4.97 -6.18 10.22
N THR A 87 -5.97 -6.32 9.35
CA THR A 87 -6.68 -7.58 9.11
C THR A 87 -6.42 -8.11 7.69
N PRO A 88 -6.79 -9.35 7.36
CA PRO A 88 -6.76 -9.84 5.97
C PRO A 88 -7.55 -8.97 4.98
N GLU A 89 -8.59 -8.26 5.43
CA GLU A 89 -9.37 -7.33 4.59
C GLU A 89 -8.61 -6.05 4.21
N CYS A 90 -7.51 -5.75 4.92
CA CYS A 90 -6.61 -4.62 4.64
C CYS A 90 -5.59 -4.91 3.53
N LYS A 91 -5.58 -6.14 2.99
CA LYS A 91 -4.59 -6.57 2.01
C LYS A 91 -5.11 -6.37 0.59
N PHE A 92 -4.42 -5.53 -0.16
CA PHE A 92 -4.71 -5.27 -1.57
C PHE A 92 -3.59 -5.81 -2.45
N LYS A 93 -3.95 -6.59 -3.46
CA LYS A 93 -3.04 -6.93 -4.55
C LYS A 93 -2.88 -5.72 -5.46
N GLU A 94 -1.66 -5.21 -5.59
CA GLU A 94 -1.32 -4.21 -6.60
C GLU A 94 -1.03 -4.90 -7.94
N SER A 95 -1.48 -4.30 -9.03
CA SER A 95 -1.22 -4.79 -10.38
C SER A 95 -1.12 -3.62 -11.34
N VAL A 96 -0.29 -3.76 -12.37
CA VAL A 96 -0.19 -2.74 -13.41
C VAL A 96 -1.27 -2.99 -14.48
N PHE A 97 -1.86 -1.91 -14.98
CA PHE A 97 -2.81 -1.89 -16.07
C PHE A 97 -2.29 -1.00 -17.20
N GLU A 98 -2.26 -1.54 -18.42
CA GLU A 98 -1.74 -0.87 -19.63
C GLU A 98 -0.34 -0.26 -19.45
N ASN A 99 0.50 -0.88 -18.61
CA ASN A 99 1.86 -0.42 -18.28
C ASN A 99 1.94 1.01 -17.69
N TYR A 100 0.83 1.54 -17.18
CA TYR A 100 0.78 2.94 -16.72
C TYR A 100 0.05 3.11 -15.39
N TYR A 101 -1.15 2.53 -15.27
CA TYR A 101 -1.94 2.66 -14.04
C TYR A 101 -1.68 1.52 -13.07
N VAL A 102 -1.82 1.79 -11.79
CA VAL A 102 -1.85 0.80 -10.73
C VAL A 102 -3.30 0.57 -10.31
N ILE A 103 -3.69 -0.69 -10.15
CA ILE A 103 -4.99 -1.09 -9.65
C ILE A 103 -4.80 -1.90 -8.36
N TYR A 104 -5.68 -1.67 -7.39
CA TYR A 104 -5.64 -2.35 -6.10
C TYR A 104 -6.88 -3.21 -5.95
N SER A 105 -6.70 -4.53 -5.83
CA SER A 105 -7.80 -5.48 -5.69
C SER A 105 -7.80 -6.19 -4.35
N SER A 106 -8.98 -6.51 -3.82
CA SER A 106 -9.09 -7.32 -2.61
C SER A 106 -8.38 -8.66 -2.79
N MET A 107 -7.59 -9.06 -1.79
CA MET A 107 -6.99 -10.40 -1.73
C MET A 107 -8.03 -11.49 -1.44
N LEU A 108 -9.14 -11.15 -0.77
CA LEU A 108 -10.14 -12.10 -0.32
C LEU A 108 -11.34 -12.17 -1.26
N TYR A 109 -11.82 -11.01 -1.71
CA TYR A 109 -13.14 -10.89 -2.29
C TYR A 109 -13.12 -10.72 -3.80
N ARG A 110 -13.95 -11.53 -4.46
CA ARG A 110 -14.16 -11.55 -5.90
C ARG A 110 -15.56 -12.05 -6.21
N GLN A 111 -16.01 -11.82 -7.42
CA GLN A 111 -17.28 -12.34 -7.89
C GLN A 111 -17.22 -13.87 -7.97
N GLN A 112 -18.16 -14.56 -7.32
CA GLN A 112 -18.13 -16.02 -7.17
C GLN A 112 -18.15 -16.76 -8.52
N GLU A 113 -19.07 -16.39 -9.41
CA GLU A 113 -19.25 -17.08 -10.69
C GLU A 113 -18.13 -16.78 -11.71
N SER A 114 -17.82 -15.49 -11.91
CA SER A 114 -16.88 -15.06 -12.95
C SER A 114 -15.42 -15.00 -12.49
N GLY A 115 -15.16 -15.16 -11.18
CA GLY A 115 -13.84 -14.97 -10.59
C GLY A 115 -13.32 -13.51 -10.63
N ARG A 116 -14.12 -12.56 -11.14
CA ARG A 116 -13.74 -11.16 -11.31
C ARG A 116 -13.41 -10.51 -9.98
N ALA A 117 -12.19 -10.03 -9.83
CA ALA A 117 -11.73 -9.34 -8.62
C ALA A 117 -12.54 -8.05 -8.34
N TRP A 118 -12.57 -7.65 -7.06
CA TRP A 118 -13.14 -6.39 -6.61
C TRP A 118 -12.02 -5.38 -6.34
N PHE A 119 -12.26 -4.13 -6.67
CA PHE A 119 -11.20 -3.11 -6.72
C PHE A 119 -11.52 -1.89 -5.85
N LEU A 120 -10.48 -1.28 -5.29
CA LEU A 120 -10.53 0.11 -4.84
C LEU A 120 -10.87 1.02 -6.03
N GLY A 121 -11.74 2.00 -5.85
CA GLY A 121 -12.03 2.97 -6.90
C GLY A 121 -12.92 4.13 -6.49
N LEU A 122 -12.82 5.21 -7.27
CA LEU A 122 -13.62 6.43 -7.15
C LEU A 122 -14.53 6.59 -8.38
N ASN A 123 -15.72 7.17 -8.21
CA ASN A 123 -16.61 7.53 -9.33
C ASN A 123 -16.19 8.88 -9.98
N LYS A 124 -17.03 9.45 -10.85
CA LYS A 124 -16.70 10.72 -11.55
C LYS A 124 -16.82 11.94 -10.64
N GLU A 125 -17.54 11.76 -9.55
CA GLU A 125 -17.84 12.74 -8.52
C GLU A 125 -16.83 12.67 -7.37
N GLY A 126 -15.80 11.80 -7.46
CA GLY A 126 -14.78 11.62 -6.43
C GLY A 126 -15.22 10.76 -5.25
N GLN A 127 -16.40 10.13 -5.29
CA GLN A 127 -16.88 9.30 -4.18
C GLN A 127 -16.38 7.87 -4.30
N VAL A 128 -16.14 7.23 -3.15
CA VAL A 128 -15.76 5.83 -3.06
C VAL A 128 -16.86 4.92 -3.62
N MET A 129 -16.43 3.94 -4.42
CA MET A 129 -17.32 2.95 -5.00
C MET A 129 -17.21 1.60 -4.29
N LYS A 130 -18.34 0.87 -4.24
CA LYS A 130 -18.36 -0.55 -3.84
C LYS A 130 -17.48 -1.38 -4.78
N GLY A 131 -16.59 -2.20 -4.23
CA GLY A 131 -15.53 -2.85 -4.97
C GLY A 131 -16.01 -3.78 -6.11
N ASN A 132 -17.19 -4.39 -5.96
CA ASN A 132 -17.79 -5.23 -7.00
C ASN A 132 -18.30 -4.44 -8.22
N ARG A 133 -18.54 -3.13 -8.07
CA ARG A 133 -18.95 -2.19 -9.14
C ARG A 133 -17.75 -1.58 -9.86
N VAL A 134 -16.58 -1.60 -9.25
CA VAL A 134 -15.33 -1.13 -9.87
C VAL A 134 -14.80 -2.23 -10.80
N LYS A 135 -14.47 -1.86 -12.05
CA LYS A 135 -13.98 -2.80 -13.08
C LYS A 135 -12.54 -2.46 -13.44
N LYS A 136 -11.70 -3.50 -13.59
CA LYS A 136 -10.28 -3.39 -13.98
C LYS A 136 -10.03 -2.46 -15.18
N THR A 137 -10.89 -2.49 -16.19
CA THR A 137 -10.73 -1.73 -17.44
C THR A 137 -11.36 -0.35 -17.40
N LYS A 138 -11.90 0.07 -16.25
CA LYS A 138 -12.59 1.35 -16.11
C LYS A 138 -11.73 2.34 -15.33
N PRO A 139 -11.70 3.63 -15.74
CA PRO A 139 -10.92 4.67 -15.09
C PRO A 139 -11.08 4.76 -13.55
N ALA A 140 -12.25 4.40 -13.02
CA ALA A 140 -12.50 4.32 -11.58
C ALA A 140 -11.47 3.46 -10.81
N ALA A 141 -10.93 2.40 -11.42
CA ALA A 141 -9.95 1.50 -10.80
C ALA A 141 -8.50 2.01 -10.90
N HIS A 142 -8.24 3.03 -11.73
CA HIS A 142 -6.90 3.37 -12.19
C HIS A 142 -6.30 4.46 -11.29
N PHE A 143 -5.22 4.14 -10.61
CA PHE A 143 -4.49 5.08 -9.75
C PHE A 143 -3.07 5.29 -10.26
N LEU A 144 -2.55 6.49 -10.03
CA LEU A 144 -1.16 6.88 -10.19
C LEU A 144 -0.60 7.19 -8.79
N PRO A 145 0.27 6.32 -8.25
CA PRO A 145 1.03 6.65 -7.06
C PRO A 145 1.94 7.86 -7.34
N LYS A 146 1.87 8.87 -6.48
CA LYS A 146 2.78 10.01 -6.47
C LYS A 146 3.58 9.99 -5.16
N PRO A 147 4.70 9.24 -5.11
CA PRO A 147 5.56 9.19 -3.93
C PRO A 147 6.04 10.58 -3.53
N LEU A 148 6.14 10.83 -2.22
CA LEU A 148 6.85 11.98 -1.71
C LEU A 148 8.37 11.74 -1.80
N GLU A 149 9.12 12.75 -2.21
CA GLU A 149 10.57 12.67 -2.30
C GLU A 149 11.18 12.47 -0.90
N GLY A 150 12.07 11.49 -0.75
CA GLY A 150 12.89 11.31 0.46
C GLY A 150 12.24 10.60 1.66
N GLU A 151 10.96 10.22 1.60
CA GLU A 151 10.26 9.59 2.73
C GLU A 151 10.07 8.07 2.55
N PHE A 152 10.89 7.30 3.24
CA PHE A 152 10.63 5.87 3.48
C PHE A 152 10.05 5.71 4.89
N CYS A 153 8.97 4.96 5.01
CA CYS A 153 8.48 4.55 6.33
C CYS A 153 9.24 3.32 6.80
N GLU A 154 10.04 3.47 7.86
CA GLU A 154 10.56 2.35 8.63
C GLU A 154 9.47 1.83 9.56
N ILE A 155 9.03 0.60 9.35
CA ILE A 155 7.97 0.00 10.18
C ILE A 155 8.62 -0.90 11.24
N PRO A 156 8.43 -0.63 12.53
CA PRO A 156 8.76 -1.58 13.58
C PRO A 156 7.83 -2.79 13.44
N VAL A 157 8.40 -3.95 13.12
CA VAL A 157 7.62 -5.19 13.02
C VAL A 157 7.18 -5.58 14.43
N ARG A 158 5.93 -5.33 14.81
CA ARG A 158 5.40 -5.91 16.05
C ARG A 158 5.16 -7.41 15.82
N PRO A 159 5.65 -8.31 16.69
CA PRO A 159 5.56 -9.77 16.50
C PRO A 159 4.14 -10.31 16.32
N THR A 160 3.10 -9.53 16.64
CA THR A 160 1.70 -9.94 16.62
C THR A 160 0.96 -9.60 15.32
N SER A 161 1.53 -8.80 14.42
CA SER A 161 0.77 -8.20 13.29
C SER A 161 1.06 -8.80 11.92
N ILE A 162 2.12 -9.60 11.79
CA ILE A 162 2.55 -10.20 10.52
C ILE A 162 2.93 -11.65 10.81
N ASN A 163 2.19 -12.62 10.24
CA ASN A 163 2.50 -14.04 10.39
C ASN A 163 4.00 -14.30 10.08
N GLN A 164 4.68 -15.09 10.92
CA GLN A 164 6.10 -15.45 10.76
C GLN A 164 6.45 -15.98 9.36
N SER A 165 5.49 -16.60 8.65
CA SER A 165 5.65 -17.04 7.26
C SER A 165 5.89 -15.88 6.27
N CYS A 166 5.38 -14.68 6.54
CA CYS A 166 5.57 -13.50 5.70
C CYS A 166 6.99 -12.90 5.89
N LEU A 167 7.54 -12.96 7.12
CA LEU A 167 8.92 -12.56 7.40
C LEU A 167 9.95 -13.48 6.73
N GLN A 168 9.69 -14.78 6.68
CA GLN A 168 10.58 -15.76 6.05
C GLN A 168 10.64 -15.63 4.51
N LEU A 169 9.54 -15.22 3.86
CA LEU A 169 9.50 -14.99 2.41
C LEU A 169 10.16 -13.67 1.98
N LEU A 170 10.35 -12.73 2.91
CA LEU A 170 10.96 -11.43 2.66
C LEU A 170 12.47 -11.40 2.96
N GLY A 171 12.98 -12.38 3.72
CA GLY A 171 14.41 -12.52 4.06
C GLY A 171 15.37 -12.53 2.86
N PRO A 172 15.11 -13.29 1.78
CA PRO A 172 15.96 -13.29 0.59
C PRO A 172 15.90 -11.98 -0.20
N VAL A 173 14.76 -11.29 -0.21
CA VAL A 173 14.52 -10.04 -0.95
C VAL A 173 15.29 -8.87 -0.32
N ILE A 174 15.33 -8.81 1.02
CA ILE A 174 16.07 -7.78 1.76
C ILE A 174 17.60 -7.96 1.60
N HIS A 175 18.10 -9.20 1.49
CA HIS A 175 19.54 -9.45 1.30
C HIS A 175 20.03 -9.20 -0.12
N SER A 176 19.18 -9.39 -1.14
CA SER A 176 19.50 -9.03 -2.53
C SER A 176 19.57 -7.51 -2.74
N ALA A 177 18.60 -6.76 -2.18
CA ALA A 177 18.55 -5.31 -2.30
C ALA A 177 19.70 -4.58 -1.59
N ARG A 178 20.33 -5.19 -0.57
CA ARG A 178 21.48 -4.60 0.15
C ARG A 178 22.78 -4.58 -0.65
N ARG A 179 22.95 -5.41 -1.67
CA ARG A 179 24.24 -5.51 -2.38
C ARG A 179 24.43 -4.54 -3.53
N ASN A 180 23.39 -3.87 -4.01
CA ASN A 180 23.48 -3.17 -5.31
C ASN A 180 22.95 -1.73 -5.39
N PHE A 181 22.57 -1.04 -4.32
CA PHE A 181 22.10 0.36 -4.49
C PHE A 181 22.62 1.32 -3.42
N SER A 182 23.59 2.14 -3.83
CA SER A 182 23.96 3.38 -3.14
C SER A 182 22.74 4.31 -3.12
N ILE A 183 22.23 4.63 -1.94
CA ILE A 183 21.03 5.45 -1.70
C ILE A 183 21.36 6.94 -1.95
N ARG A 184 21.84 7.31 -3.13
CA ARG A 184 22.27 8.69 -3.42
C ARG A 184 21.64 9.39 -4.62
N SER A 185 20.67 8.82 -5.33
CA SER A 185 20.16 9.50 -6.54
C SER A 185 18.78 9.06 -7.04
N ALA A 186 17.75 9.10 -6.20
CA ALA A 186 16.38 9.01 -6.68
C ALA A 186 15.71 10.38 -6.55
N SER A 187 15.89 11.22 -7.57
CA SER A 187 15.37 12.59 -7.62
C SER A 187 14.03 12.72 -8.34
N SER A 188 13.37 11.61 -8.68
CA SER A 188 12.04 11.63 -9.31
C SER A 188 11.09 10.60 -8.71
N SER A 189 9.82 10.98 -8.60
CA SER A 189 8.73 10.14 -8.09
C SER A 189 8.57 8.82 -8.85
N GLU A 190 8.83 8.84 -10.15
CA GLU A 190 8.82 7.66 -11.03
C GLU A 190 9.94 6.67 -10.66
N SER A 191 11.13 7.18 -10.36
CA SER A 191 12.27 6.36 -9.91
C SER A 191 12.01 5.72 -8.55
N ILE A 192 11.37 6.46 -7.63
CA ILE A 192 11.01 5.95 -6.29
C ILE A 192 10.00 4.80 -6.40
N TYR A 193 8.96 4.96 -7.21
CA TYR A 193 7.98 3.90 -7.39
C TYR A 193 8.56 2.69 -8.17
N HIS A 194 9.43 2.93 -9.14
CA HIS A 194 10.10 1.84 -9.85
C HIS A 194 11.06 1.05 -8.93
N MET A 195 11.75 1.73 -8.02
CA MET A 195 12.54 1.07 -6.96
C MET A 195 11.66 0.30 -5.97
N TYR A 196 10.49 0.84 -5.60
CA TYR A 196 9.51 0.12 -4.79
C TYR A 196 9.08 -1.18 -5.48
N LEU A 197 8.63 -1.08 -6.73
CA LEU A 197 8.17 -2.23 -7.53
C LEU A 197 9.27 -3.26 -7.81
N SER A 198 10.54 -2.87 -7.88
CA SER A 198 11.66 -3.80 -8.05
C SER A 198 12.04 -4.48 -6.73
N SER A 199 11.84 -3.81 -5.59
CA SER A 199 12.05 -4.39 -4.26
C SER A 199 10.92 -5.31 -3.80
N THR A 200 9.75 -5.28 -4.45
CA THR A 200 8.59 -6.15 -4.16
C THR A 200 8.42 -7.30 -5.17
N CYS A 201 9.44 -7.58 -5.99
CA CYS A 201 9.42 -8.61 -7.04
C CYS A 201 10.38 -9.77 -6.76
#